data_AF-A0A9K3GND4-F1
#
_entry.id   AF-A0A9K3GND4-F1
#
_cell.length_a   1.000
_cell.length_b   1.000
_cell.length_c   1.000
_cell.angle_alpha   90.00
_cell.angle_beta   90.00
_cell.angle_gamma   90.00
#
_symmetry.space_group_name_H-M   'P 1'
#
loop_
_entity.id
_entity.type
_entity.pdbx_description
1 polymer ?
#
loop_
_entity_poly.entity_id
_entity_poly.type
_entity_poly.pdbx_seq_one_letter_code
_entity_poly.pdbx_strand_id
1 'polypeptide(L)'
;MLNQLQTVADIAGKEYSIQQALANMKGQWKDVELVLGEYGETGTYVLKETDEIIQLVDDHSVTTQAMSFSAFKKPFEQEISEWEATLSTMGEVMEEWLLVQQAWLYLEPIFSSDDIMRQLPTEGKAFRQVDTTWRRMMTTAHRAPHAVVFCTQTDSKLLQKLQEANMQLDLVQKGLSDYLETKRQAFPRFYFLSNDELLEILSQTRNPTAVQPFFRSCFENIREVVFEGDANQILAMLSLEGERVNLCSDMFPTGNVEDWMQRMERTMVETIRDHVNRGFYDYQEKERTAWVRSWPAQVVLAVSQTYFALEVEECLLSTQGQGLPDLYDRLGEQLKALTNMVREGLTKLESKTLSALLTLDVHGRDVVQRLIDAGVSHPGDFEWMSQLRYVFQPATAQEKSEVIVKQVQTVWTYGNEYLGNTSRLVITPLTDRIYMTLTGAIHM
;
A
#
# COMPACT_ATOMS: atom_id res chain seq x y z
N MET A 1 -72.46 38.27 -16.85
CA MET A 1 -71.49 39.38 -16.76
C MET A 1 -70.51 39.17 -15.60
N LEU A 2 -70.96 39.05 -14.34
CA LEU A 2 -70.08 38.78 -13.19
C LEU A 2 -69.22 37.51 -13.31
N ASN A 3 -69.82 36.37 -13.68
CA ASN A 3 -69.06 35.11 -13.85
C ASN A 3 -68.01 35.19 -14.96
N GLN A 4 -68.27 35.92 -16.05
CA GLN A 4 -67.31 36.10 -17.14
C GLN A 4 -66.14 37.00 -16.72
N LEU A 5 -66.43 38.09 -15.99
CA LEU A 5 -65.40 38.95 -15.41
C LEU A 5 -64.53 38.19 -14.41
N GLN A 6 -65.12 37.30 -13.61
CA GLN A 6 -64.38 36.47 -12.66
C GLN A 6 -63.47 35.47 -13.36
N THR A 7 -63.95 34.77 -14.39
CA THR A 7 -63.09 33.86 -15.18
C THR A 7 -61.92 34.58 -15.84
N VAL A 8 -62.15 35.77 -16.42
CA VAL A 8 -61.06 36.56 -17.02
C VAL A 8 -60.07 37.05 -15.97
N ALA A 9 -60.55 37.49 -14.80
CA ALA A 9 -59.68 37.90 -13.70
C ALA A 9 -58.85 36.73 -13.13
N ASP A 10 -59.44 35.54 -13.02
CA ASP A 10 -58.75 34.34 -12.55
C ASP A 10 -57.65 33.90 -13.52
N ILE A 11 -57.93 33.91 -14.84
CA ILE A 11 -56.93 33.63 -15.89
C ILE A 11 -55.79 34.65 -15.82
N ALA A 12 -56.11 35.94 -15.79
CA ALA A 12 -55.12 37.01 -15.72
C ALA A 12 -54.25 36.91 -14.45
N GLY A 13 -54.84 36.53 -13.31
CA GLY A 13 -54.10 36.32 -12.06
C GLY A 13 -53.11 35.14 -12.15
N LYS A 14 -53.51 34.05 -12.81
CA LYS A 14 -52.64 32.87 -13.03
C LYS A 14 -51.52 33.17 -14.04
N GLU A 15 -51.83 33.87 -15.12
CA GLU A 15 -50.83 34.33 -16.10
C GLU A 15 -49.81 35.29 -15.46
N TYR A 16 -50.27 36.26 -14.66
CA TYR A 16 -49.40 37.18 -13.94
C TYR A 16 -48.47 36.45 -12.95
N SER A 17 -48.97 35.40 -12.28
CA SER A 17 -48.15 34.60 -11.37
C SER A 17 -46.99 33.89 -12.09
N ILE A 18 -47.23 33.36 -13.29
CA ILE A 18 -46.19 32.75 -14.14
C ILE A 18 -45.16 33.80 -14.55
N GLN A 19 -45.64 34.96 -15.05
CA GLN A 19 -44.78 36.05 -15.46
C GLN A 19 -43.88 36.54 -14.33
N GLN A 20 -44.44 36.72 -13.13
CA GLN A 20 -43.70 37.17 -11.96
C GLN A 20 -42.67 36.14 -11.50
N ALA A 21 -43.01 34.85 -11.52
CA ALA A 21 -42.07 33.77 -11.20
C ALA A 21 -40.89 33.74 -12.18
N LEU A 22 -41.14 33.80 -13.49
CA LEU A 22 -40.12 33.88 -14.54
C LEU A 22 -39.20 35.09 -14.37
N ALA A 23 -39.79 36.27 -14.15
CA ALA A 23 -39.05 37.51 -13.96
C ALA A 23 -38.18 37.48 -12.69
N ASN A 24 -38.71 36.90 -11.60
CA ASN A 24 -37.96 36.74 -10.35
C ASN A 24 -36.77 35.79 -10.53
N MET A 25 -36.96 34.62 -11.15
CA MET A 25 -35.88 33.67 -11.42
C MET A 25 -34.79 34.32 -12.28
N LYS A 26 -35.15 34.91 -13.42
CA LYS A 26 -34.20 35.62 -14.29
C LYS A 26 -33.53 36.80 -13.59
N GLY A 27 -34.22 37.46 -12.68
CA GLY A 27 -33.69 38.56 -11.87
C GLY A 27 -32.59 38.10 -10.91
N GLN A 28 -32.75 36.95 -10.27
CA GLN A 28 -31.76 36.40 -9.33
C GLN A 28 -30.44 36.03 -10.03
N TRP A 29 -30.50 35.56 -11.29
CA TRP A 29 -29.32 35.17 -12.05
C TRP A 29 -28.46 36.33 -12.59
N LYS A 30 -28.92 37.59 -12.49
CA LYS A 30 -28.21 38.75 -13.06
C LYS A 30 -26.85 39.02 -12.41
N ASP A 31 -26.75 38.73 -11.12
CA ASP A 31 -25.57 39.03 -10.30
C ASP A 31 -24.83 37.74 -9.91
N VAL A 32 -25.18 36.59 -10.50
CA VAL A 32 -24.56 35.30 -10.20
C VAL A 32 -23.32 35.12 -11.06
N GLU A 33 -22.16 35.10 -10.40
CA GLU A 33 -20.85 34.92 -10.99
C GLU A 33 -20.23 33.58 -10.55
N LEU A 34 -19.47 32.97 -11.45
CA LEU A 34 -18.61 31.82 -11.17
C LEU A 34 -17.45 32.29 -10.29
N VAL A 35 -17.26 31.61 -9.16
CA VAL A 35 -16.12 31.88 -8.28
C VAL A 35 -14.93 31.03 -8.73
N LEU A 36 -13.88 31.68 -9.24
CA LEU A 36 -12.64 31.04 -9.65
C LEU A 36 -11.51 31.41 -8.69
N GLY A 37 -10.79 30.40 -8.20
CA GLY A 37 -9.59 30.59 -7.39
C GLY A 37 -8.34 30.07 -8.08
N GLU A 38 -7.19 30.67 -7.80
CA GLU A 38 -5.89 30.18 -8.29
C GLU A 38 -5.59 28.77 -7.77
N TYR A 39 -5.00 27.93 -8.63
CA TYR A 39 -4.55 26.59 -8.29
C TYR A 39 -3.03 26.55 -8.11
N GLY A 40 -2.57 26.72 -6.87
CA GLY A 40 -1.15 26.71 -6.51
C GLY A 40 -0.33 27.70 -7.36
N GLU A 41 0.86 27.28 -7.77
CA GLU A 41 1.76 28.08 -8.65
C GLU A 41 1.64 27.69 -10.14
N THR A 42 0.60 26.95 -10.51
CA THR A 42 0.46 26.38 -11.87
C THR A 42 0.05 27.40 -12.94
N GLY A 43 -0.36 28.61 -12.53
CA GLY A 43 -0.84 29.67 -13.41
C GLY A 43 -2.22 29.44 -14.02
N THR A 44 -3.04 28.53 -13.45
CA THR A 44 -4.44 28.31 -13.84
C THR A 44 -5.38 28.46 -12.64
N TYR A 45 -6.69 28.43 -12.92
CA TYR A 45 -7.76 28.55 -11.93
C TYR A 45 -8.55 27.25 -11.78
N VAL A 46 -9.29 27.15 -10.68
CA VAL A 46 -10.28 26.11 -10.36
C VAL A 46 -11.59 26.77 -9.92
N LEU A 47 -12.73 26.14 -10.24
CA LEU A 47 -14.03 26.54 -9.72
C LEU A 47 -14.07 26.29 -8.21
N LYS A 48 -14.63 27.25 -7.48
CA LYS A 48 -14.88 27.22 -6.04
C LYS A 48 -16.35 27.58 -5.79
N GLU A 49 -16.83 27.26 -4.58
CA GLU A 49 -18.13 27.75 -4.08
C GLU A 49 -19.30 27.48 -5.04
N THR A 50 -19.38 26.26 -5.58
CA THR A 50 -20.34 25.90 -6.63
C THR A 50 -21.72 25.51 -6.11
N ASP A 51 -21.85 25.23 -4.80
CA ASP A 51 -23.04 24.68 -4.18
C ASP A 51 -24.27 25.59 -4.36
N GLU A 52 -24.09 26.91 -4.22
CA GLU A 52 -25.18 27.88 -4.39
C GLU A 52 -25.69 27.92 -5.84
N ILE A 53 -24.78 27.84 -6.82
CA ILE A 53 -25.14 27.84 -8.24
C ILE A 53 -25.92 26.56 -8.58
N ILE A 54 -25.44 25.40 -8.11
CA ILE A 54 -26.09 24.10 -8.35
C ILE A 54 -27.49 24.09 -7.75
N GLN A 55 -27.60 24.51 -6.48
CA GLN A 55 -28.89 24.60 -5.80
C GLN A 55 -29.86 25.53 -6.55
N LEU A 56 -29.38 26.68 -7.03
CA LEU A 56 -30.20 27.63 -7.78
C LEU A 56 -30.65 27.07 -9.13
N VAL A 57 -29.81 26.28 -9.81
CA VAL A 57 -30.20 25.56 -11.05
C VAL A 57 -31.29 24.55 -10.73
N ASP A 58 -31.14 23.74 -9.69
CA ASP A 58 -32.11 22.69 -9.34
C ASP A 58 -33.48 23.29 -8.95
N ASP A 59 -33.49 24.28 -8.05
CA ASP A 59 -34.71 24.94 -7.58
C ASP A 59 -35.47 25.62 -8.73
N HIS A 60 -34.74 26.34 -9.59
CA HIS A 60 -35.33 27.00 -10.75
C HIS A 60 -35.74 26.02 -11.85
N SER A 61 -35.07 24.87 -11.98
CA SER A 61 -35.47 23.81 -12.92
C SER A 61 -36.81 23.20 -12.52
N VAL A 62 -36.99 22.86 -11.24
CA VAL A 62 -38.27 22.34 -10.71
C VAL A 62 -39.39 23.38 -10.88
N THR A 63 -39.11 24.64 -10.58
CA THR A 63 -40.08 25.73 -10.72
C THR A 63 -40.48 25.94 -12.18
N THR A 64 -39.51 25.91 -13.10
CA THR A 64 -39.76 26.06 -14.55
C THR A 64 -40.56 24.88 -15.09
N GLN A 65 -40.24 23.66 -14.66
CA GLN A 65 -41.00 22.45 -15.01
C GLN A 65 -42.46 22.52 -14.52
N ALA A 66 -42.70 23.03 -13.31
CA ALA A 66 -44.06 23.20 -12.80
C ALA A 66 -44.87 24.20 -13.65
N MET A 67 -44.23 25.28 -14.11
CA MET A 67 -44.87 26.25 -15.02
C MET A 67 -45.12 25.67 -16.41
N SER A 68 -44.26 24.77 -16.92
CA SER A 68 -44.43 24.13 -18.22
C SER A 68 -45.63 23.17 -18.28
N PHE A 69 -46.14 22.71 -17.11
CA PHE A 69 -47.39 21.95 -17.01
C PHE A 69 -48.64 22.80 -16.76
N SER A 70 -48.51 24.11 -16.56
CA SER A 70 -49.66 24.98 -16.30
C SER A 70 -50.56 25.13 -17.52
N ALA A 71 -51.88 25.03 -17.31
CA ALA A 71 -52.88 25.28 -18.34
C ALA A 71 -52.88 26.74 -18.85
N PHE A 72 -52.29 27.67 -18.09
CA PHE A 72 -52.23 29.10 -18.38
C PHE A 72 -50.89 29.56 -18.98
N LYS A 73 -50.00 28.62 -19.34
CA LYS A 73 -48.64 28.93 -19.84
C LYS A 73 -48.59 29.57 -21.23
N LYS A 74 -49.67 29.45 -22.01
CA LYS A 74 -49.70 29.72 -23.45
C LYS A 74 -49.08 31.07 -23.86
N PRO A 75 -49.29 32.20 -23.14
CA PRO A 75 -48.65 33.47 -23.50
C PRO A 75 -47.13 33.50 -23.30
N PHE A 76 -46.59 32.65 -22.42
CA PHE A 76 -45.19 32.61 -22.00
C PHE A 76 -44.48 31.32 -22.44
N GLU A 77 -45.12 30.49 -23.26
CA GLU A 77 -44.65 29.14 -23.58
C GLU A 77 -43.25 29.14 -24.21
N GLN A 78 -42.98 30.10 -25.11
CA GLN A 78 -41.66 30.27 -25.69
C GLN A 78 -40.62 30.66 -24.64
N GLU A 79 -40.96 31.62 -23.78
CA GLU A 79 -40.05 32.13 -22.75
C GLU A 79 -39.72 31.08 -21.68
N ILE A 80 -40.72 30.27 -21.29
CA ILE A 80 -40.53 29.10 -20.41
C ILE A 80 -39.59 28.10 -21.08
N SER A 81 -39.83 27.76 -22.35
CA SER A 81 -39.01 26.77 -23.07
C SER A 81 -37.56 27.22 -23.24
N GLU A 82 -37.33 28.50 -23.56
CA GLU A 82 -35.98 29.07 -23.67
C GLU A 82 -35.26 29.06 -22.31
N TRP A 83 -35.99 29.38 -21.24
CA TRP A 83 -35.45 29.37 -19.88
C TRP A 83 -35.15 27.95 -19.38
N GLU A 84 -36.02 26.99 -19.66
CA GLU A 84 -35.82 25.57 -19.39
C GLU A 84 -34.58 25.04 -20.10
N ALA A 85 -34.40 25.36 -21.38
CA ALA A 85 -33.20 24.99 -22.13
C ALA A 85 -31.92 25.63 -21.56
N THR A 86 -32.02 26.88 -21.08
CA THR A 86 -30.91 27.59 -20.42
C THR A 86 -30.49 26.87 -19.13
N LEU A 87 -31.46 26.55 -18.26
CA LEU A 87 -31.20 25.86 -16.99
C LEU A 87 -30.68 24.44 -17.20
N SER A 88 -31.25 23.68 -18.15
CA SER A 88 -30.74 22.34 -18.52
C SER A 88 -29.29 22.41 -18.96
N THR A 89 -28.96 23.32 -19.88
CA THR A 89 -27.58 23.49 -20.36
C THR A 89 -26.64 23.89 -19.23
N MET A 90 -27.07 24.77 -18.32
CA MET A 90 -26.26 25.15 -17.16
C MET A 90 -25.99 23.98 -16.23
N GLY A 91 -27.01 23.18 -15.92
CA GLY A 91 -26.88 21.99 -15.08
C GLY A 91 -25.88 20.99 -15.67
N GLU A 92 -26.07 20.64 -16.95
CA GLU A 92 -25.17 19.72 -17.66
C GLU A 92 -23.74 20.24 -17.73
N VAL A 93 -23.54 21.54 -18.01
CA VAL A 93 -22.20 22.15 -18.03
C VAL A 93 -21.56 22.10 -16.66
N MET A 94 -22.28 22.42 -15.59
CA MET A 94 -21.73 22.42 -14.22
C MET A 94 -21.36 21.01 -13.77
N GLU A 95 -22.20 20.02 -14.04
CA GLU A 95 -21.92 18.61 -13.74
C GLU A 95 -20.65 18.13 -14.45
N GLU A 96 -20.60 18.29 -15.77
CA GLU A 96 -19.44 17.87 -16.58
C GLU A 96 -18.17 18.62 -16.19
N TRP A 97 -18.27 19.92 -15.88
CA TRP A 97 -17.12 20.73 -15.43
C TRP A 97 -16.56 20.22 -14.11
N LEU A 98 -17.40 19.92 -13.12
CA LEU A 98 -16.95 19.40 -11.84
C LEU A 98 -16.27 18.03 -11.97
N LEU A 99 -16.79 17.16 -12.84
CA LEU A 99 -16.13 15.89 -13.17
C LEU A 99 -14.75 16.09 -13.81
N VAL A 100 -14.64 17.00 -14.79
CA VAL A 100 -13.36 17.34 -15.41
C VAL A 100 -12.39 17.88 -14.36
N GLN A 101 -12.86 18.77 -13.48
CA GLN A 101 -12.04 19.38 -12.44
C GLN A 101 -11.48 18.34 -11.48
N GLN A 102 -12.32 17.44 -10.99
CA GLN A 102 -11.91 16.39 -10.05
C GLN A 102 -10.86 15.48 -10.68
N ALA A 103 -11.11 15.00 -11.89
CA ALA A 103 -10.18 14.13 -12.61
C ALA A 103 -8.87 14.85 -12.97
N TRP A 104 -8.95 16.11 -13.41
CA TRP A 104 -7.78 16.92 -13.75
C TRP A 104 -6.91 17.21 -12.52
N LEU A 105 -7.51 17.54 -11.37
CA LEU A 105 -6.78 17.81 -10.13
C LEU A 105 -5.96 16.60 -9.63
N TYR A 106 -6.49 15.39 -9.82
CA TYR A 106 -5.77 14.16 -9.49
C TYR A 106 -4.64 13.87 -10.49
N LEU A 107 -4.91 14.05 -11.78
CA LEU A 107 -3.98 13.68 -12.85
C LEU A 107 -2.87 14.71 -13.09
N GLU A 108 -3.09 15.99 -12.81
CA GLU A 108 -2.14 17.06 -13.10
C GLU A 108 -0.81 16.89 -12.37
N PRO A 109 -0.76 16.64 -11.06
CA PRO A 109 0.50 16.39 -10.36
C PRO A 109 1.23 15.15 -10.91
N ILE A 110 0.49 14.10 -11.30
CA ILE A 110 1.05 12.84 -11.79
C ILE A 110 1.70 13.02 -13.16
N PHE A 111 0.96 13.61 -14.11
CA PHE A 111 1.42 13.82 -15.48
C PHE A 111 2.30 15.08 -15.65
N SER A 112 2.54 15.82 -14.56
CA SER A 112 3.62 16.82 -14.49
C SER A 112 5.01 16.17 -14.46
N SER A 113 5.11 14.90 -14.02
CA SER A 113 6.37 14.16 -14.00
C SER A 113 6.78 13.70 -15.41
N ASP A 114 7.96 14.14 -15.85
CA ASP A 114 8.56 13.72 -17.12
C ASP A 114 8.78 12.20 -17.20
N ASP A 115 9.04 11.54 -16.06
CA ASP A 115 9.31 10.10 -16.03
C ASP A 115 8.00 9.32 -16.27
N ILE A 116 6.87 9.74 -15.66
CA ILE A 116 5.54 9.15 -15.93
C ILE A 116 5.13 9.41 -17.38
N MET A 117 5.34 10.62 -17.89
CA MET A 117 5.05 10.97 -19.30
C MET A 117 5.82 10.13 -20.32
N ARG A 118 7.00 9.63 -19.97
CA ARG A 118 7.78 8.70 -20.81
C ARG A 118 7.25 7.28 -20.78
N GLN A 119 6.72 6.86 -19.63
CA GLN A 119 6.15 5.53 -19.42
C GLN A 119 4.75 5.40 -20.03
N LEU A 120 3.97 6.50 -20.02
CA LEU A 120 2.61 6.57 -20.53
C LEU A 120 2.47 7.67 -21.61
N PRO A 121 3.07 7.49 -22.80
CA PRO A 121 3.13 8.54 -23.82
C PRO A 121 1.76 8.81 -24.47
N THR A 122 0.91 7.79 -24.59
CA THR A 122 -0.42 7.92 -25.20
C THR A 122 -1.36 8.69 -24.28
N GLU A 123 -1.43 8.27 -23.02
CA GLU A 123 -2.22 8.88 -21.95
C GLU A 123 -1.70 10.29 -21.66
N GLY A 124 -0.37 10.47 -21.59
CA GLY A 124 0.24 11.78 -21.39
C GLY A 124 -0.10 12.79 -22.51
N LYS A 125 -0.18 12.33 -23.77
CA LYS A 125 -0.61 13.18 -24.88
C LYS A 125 -2.09 13.55 -24.76
N ALA A 126 -2.95 12.60 -24.40
CA ALA A 126 -4.38 12.86 -24.17
C ALA A 126 -4.58 13.85 -23.02
N PHE A 127 -3.89 13.65 -21.89
CA PHE A 127 -3.94 14.56 -20.75
C PHE A 127 -3.50 15.98 -21.12
N ARG A 128 -2.39 16.15 -21.86
CA ARG A 128 -1.93 17.49 -22.31
C ARG A 128 -2.95 18.21 -23.18
N GLN A 129 -3.70 17.48 -24.01
CA GLN A 129 -4.76 18.07 -24.84
C GLN A 129 -5.91 18.58 -23.96
N VAL A 130 -6.30 17.81 -22.94
CA VAL A 130 -7.31 18.23 -21.96
C VAL A 130 -6.80 19.40 -21.14
N ASP A 131 -5.57 19.37 -20.64
CA ASP A 131 -4.94 20.44 -19.86
C ASP A 131 -4.90 21.78 -20.62
N THR A 132 -4.54 21.76 -21.90
CA THR A 132 -4.57 22.96 -22.75
C THR A 132 -5.98 23.52 -22.89
N THR A 133 -6.98 22.64 -23.04
CA THR A 133 -8.39 23.01 -23.16
C THR A 133 -8.91 23.60 -21.85
N TRP A 134 -8.59 22.95 -20.73
CA TRP A 134 -8.90 23.37 -19.37
C TRP A 134 -8.36 24.77 -19.09
N ARG A 135 -7.05 25.00 -19.23
CA ARG A 135 -6.41 26.30 -18.95
C ARG A 135 -7.02 27.45 -19.76
N ARG A 136 -7.33 27.21 -21.04
CA ARG A 136 -8.00 28.21 -21.90
C ARG A 136 -9.42 28.50 -21.41
N MET A 137 -10.18 27.47 -21.06
CA MET A 137 -11.54 27.60 -20.52
C MET A 137 -11.53 28.38 -19.22
N MET A 138 -10.66 28.02 -18.26
CA MET A 138 -10.54 28.68 -16.96
C MET A 138 -10.12 30.15 -17.09
N THR A 139 -9.21 30.47 -18.00
CA THR A 139 -8.84 31.87 -18.30
C THR A 139 -10.00 32.66 -18.87
N THR A 140 -10.86 32.03 -19.67
CA THR A 140 -12.04 32.69 -20.27
C THR A 140 -13.12 32.90 -19.23
N ALA A 141 -13.37 31.90 -18.38
CA ALA A 141 -14.30 31.98 -17.26
C ALA A 141 -13.89 33.07 -16.27
N HIS A 142 -12.60 33.16 -15.94
CA HIS A 142 -12.08 34.20 -15.04
C HIS A 142 -12.25 35.63 -15.61
N ARG A 143 -12.20 35.81 -16.94
CA ARG A 143 -12.42 37.12 -17.59
C ARG A 143 -13.88 37.52 -17.69
N ALA A 144 -14.77 36.54 -17.79
CA ALA A 144 -16.21 36.75 -17.95
C ALA A 144 -16.97 35.75 -17.06
N PRO A 145 -17.06 36.03 -15.74
CA PRO A 145 -17.49 35.05 -14.76
C PRO A 145 -19.02 34.88 -14.67
N HIS A 146 -19.83 35.71 -15.32
CA HIS A 146 -21.29 35.61 -15.23
C HIS A 146 -21.78 34.21 -15.62
N ALA A 147 -22.40 33.50 -14.68
CA ALA A 147 -22.64 32.05 -14.77
C ALA A 147 -23.51 31.66 -15.98
N VAL A 148 -24.66 32.31 -16.14
CA VAL A 148 -25.58 32.04 -17.28
C VAL A 148 -24.89 32.28 -18.62
N VAL A 149 -24.22 33.43 -18.79
CA VAL A 149 -23.56 33.82 -20.03
C VAL A 149 -22.40 32.88 -20.35
N PHE A 150 -21.61 32.49 -19.35
CA PHE A 150 -20.50 31.57 -19.57
C PHE A 150 -21.00 30.19 -20.02
N CYS A 151 -21.93 29.61 -19.27
CA CYS A 151 -22.41 28.25 -19.52
C CYS A 151 -23.22 28.11 -20.82
N THR A 152 -23.90 29.17 -21.28
CA THR A 152 -24.86 29.06 -22.39
C THR A 152 -24.54 29.88 -23.63
N GLN A 153 -23.78 30.97 -23.52
CA GLN A 153 -23.61 31.95 -24.61
C GLN A 153 -22.17 32.15 -25.06
N THR A 154 -21.20 31.91 -24.18
CA THR A 154 -19.79 32.22 -24.46
C THR A 154 -19.16 31.26 -25.46
N ASP A 155 -19.52 29.97 -25.40
CA ASP A 155 -19.07 28.95 -26.34
C ASP A 155 -20.16 27.90 -26.55
N SER A 156 -20.73 27.87 -27.75
CA SER A 156 -21.81 26.94 -28.10
C SER A 156 -21.39 25.47 -28.08
N LYS A 157 -20.09 25.17 -27.98
CA LYS A 157 -19.54 23.82 -27.85
C LYS A 157 -18.94 23.55 -26.47
N LEU A 158 -19.20 24.40 -25.47
CA LEU A 158 -18.63 24.22 -24.13
C LEU A 158 -18.97 22.85 -23.54
N LEU A 159 -20.26 22.49 -23.53
CA LEU A 159 -20.73 21.20 -23.02
C LEU A 159 -20.05 20.03 -23.74
N GLN A 160 -20.03 20.07 -25.09
CA GLN A 160 -19.37 19.04 -25.88
C GLN A 160 -17.87 18.92 -25.54
N LYS A 161 -17.18 20.04 -25.35
CA LYS A 161 -15.75 20.04 -24.99
C LYS A 161 -15.51 19.45 -23.59
N LEU A 162 -16.40 19.71 -22.64
CA LEU A 162 -16.32 19.15 -21.29
C LEU A 162 -16.57 17.63 -21.31
N GLN A 163 -17.59 17.17 -22.04
CA GLN A 163 -17.87 15.74 -22.24
C GLN A 163 -16.71 15.01 -22.94
N GLU A 164 -16.16 15.62 -24.00
CA GLU A 164 -14.97 15.09 -24.67
C GLU A 164 -13.76 15.05 -23.73
N ALA A 165 -13.57 16.08 -22.88
CA ALA A 165 -12.51 16.11 -21.89
C ALA A 165 -12.67 15.00 -20.84
N ASN A 166 -13.87 14.79 -20.29
CA ASN A 166 -14.15 13.69 -19.36
C ASN A 166 -13.86 12.34 -19.99
N MET A 167 -14.31 12.10 -21.23
CA MET A 167 -14.02 10.85 -21.93
C MET A 167 -12.51 10.62 -22.14
N GLN A 168 -11.73 11.67 -22.42
CA GLN A 168 -10.27 11.58 -22.49
C GLN A 168 -9.63 11.33 -21.12
N LEU A 169 -10.11 11.98 -20.06
CA LEU A 169 -9.60 11.79 -18.70
C LEU A 169 -9.91 10.38 -18.18
N ASP A 170 -11.06 9.80 -18.49
CA ASP A 170 -11.40 8.41 -18.17
C ASP A 170 -10.44 7.42 -18.84
N LEU A 171 -10.10 7.66 -20.10
CA LEU A 171 -9.10 6.85 -20.81
C LEU A 171 -7.74 6.95 -20.13
N VAL A 172 -7.34 8.16 -19.73
CA VAL A 172 -6.07 8.40 -19.01
C VAL A 172 -6.07 7.71 -17.66
N GLN A 173 -7.13 7.82 -16.87
CA GLN A 173 -7.24 7.16 -15.57
C GLN A 173 -7.19 5.64 -15.69
N LYS A 174 -7.89 5.08 -16.69
CA LYS A 174 -7.85 3.64 -16.96
C LYS A 174 -6.44 3.20 -17.35
N GLY A 175 -5.79 3.91 -18.28
CA GLY A 175 -4.42 3.59 -18.68
C GLY A 175 -3.42 3.68 -17.52
N LEU A 176 -3.59 4.67 -16.64
CA LEU A 176 -2.81 4.79 -15.41
C LEU A 176 -3.04 3.61 -14.45
N SER A 177 -4.31 3.21 -14.24
CA SER A 177 -4.65 2.06 -13.39
C SER A 177 -4.06 0.76 -13.93
N ASP A 178 -4.21 0.52 -15.23
CA ASP A 178 -3.65 -0.66 -15.91
C ASP A 178 -2.12 -0.67 -15.77
N TYR A 179 -1.47 0.49 -15.93
CA TYR A 179 -0.03 0.64 -15.73
C TYR A 179 0.41 0.30 -14.31
N LEU A 180 -0.24 0.84 -13.28
CA LEU A 180 0.09 0.53 -11.88
C LEU A 180 -0.08 -0.97 -11.59
N GLU A 181 -1.10 -1.60 -12.17
CA GLU A 181 -1.33 -3.03 -12.01
C GLU A 181 -0.20 -3.86 -12.67
N THR A 182 0.31 -3.45 -13.84
CA THR A 182 1.50 -4.12 -14.42
C THR A 182 2.72 -4.04 -13.51
N LYS A 183 2.92 -2.91 -12.81
CA LYS A 183 4.01 -2.74 -11.85
C LYS A 183 3.82 -3.62 -10.61
N ARG A 184 2.59 -3.74 -10.10
CA ARG A 184 2.27 -4.64 -8.99
C ARG A 184 2.46 -6.11 -9.35
N GLN A 185 2.12 -6.51 -10.57
CA GLN A 185 2.37 -7.87 -11.03
C GLN A 185 3.87 -8.18 -11.17
N ALA A 186 4.67 -7.21 -11.59
CA ALA A 186 6.12 -7.36 -11.70
C ALA A 186 6.79 -7.50 -10.32
N PHE A 187 6.31 -6.75 -9.31
CA PHE A 187 6.76 -6.86 -7.93
C PHE A 187 5.57 -6.86 -6.96
N PRO A 188 5.08 -8.05 -6.54
CA PRO A 188 3.86 -8.20 -5.75
C PRO A 188 3.83 -7.45 -4.42
N ARG A 189 4.98 -7.09 -3.84
CA ARG A 189 5.01 -6.30 -2.60
C ARG A 189 4.50 -4.86 -2.80
N PHE A 190 4.35 -4.39 -4.04
CA PHE A 190 3.64 -3.14 -4.31
C PHE A 190 2.12 -3.20 -4.08
N TYR A 191 1.52 -4.38 -3.87
CA TYR A 191 0.12 -4.46 -3.40
C TYR A 191 -0.06 -3.91 -1.97
N PHE A 192 1.02 -3.79 -1.19
CA PHE A 192 0.99 -3.15 0.14
C PHE A 192 1.07 -1.62 0.08
N LEU A 193 1.24 -1.04 -1.11
CA LEU A 193 1.27 0.40 -1.33
C LEU A 193 -0.04 0.89 -1.93
N SER A 194 -0.48 2.06 -1.46
CA SER A 194 -1.54 2.82 -2.11
C SER A 194 -1.11 3.28 -3.51
N ASN A 195 -2.08 3.69 -4.34
CA ASN A 195 -1.77 4.22 -5.67
C ASN A 195 -0.85 5.44 -5.60
N ASP A 196 -1.09 6.34 -4.64
CA ASP A 196 -0.31 7.57 -4.47
C ASP A 196 1.14 7.27 -4.07
N GLU A 197 1.36 6.35 -3.11
CA GLU A 197 2.70 5.93 -2.71
C GLU A 197 3.46 5.26 -3.86
N LEU A 198 2.79 4.39 -4.63
CA LEU A 198 3.40 3.73 -5.77
C LEU A 198 3.76 4.75 -6.87
N LEU A 199 2.90 5.73 -7.13
CA LEU A 199 3.17 6.81 -8.07
C LEU A 199 4.34 7.68 -7.62
N GLU A 200 4.44 7.99 -6.33
CA GLU A 200 5.58 8.75 -5.79
C GLU A 200 6.91 8.03 -6.07
N ILE A 201 6.96 6.71 -5.82
CA ILE A 201 8.13 5.89 -6.13
C ILE A 201 8.44 5.88 -7.64
N LEU A 202 7.42 5.72 -8.48
CA LEU A 202 7.58 5.67 -9.94
C LEU A 202 7.91 7.03 -10.56
N SER A 203 7.57 8.13 -9.88
CA SER A 203 7.86 9.49 -10.34
C SER A 203 9.32 9.90 -10.16
N GLN A 204 10.05 9.23 -9.25
CA GLN A 204 11.43 9.56 -8.88
C GLN A 204 12.44 8.50 -9.33
N THR A 205 12.29 7.98 -10.55
CA THR A 205 13.11 6.86 -11.07
C THR A 205 14.62 7.13 -11.06
N ARG A 206 15.03 8.41 -11.10
CA ARG A 206 16.44 8.81 -11.12
C ARG A 206 17.08 8.90 -9.74
N ASN A 207 16.28 8.92 -8.68
CA ASN A 207 16.76 8.99 -7.31
C ASN A 207 16.33 7.73 -6.54
N PRO A 208 17.16 6.67 -6.52
CA PRO A 208 16.88 5.45 -5.78
C PRO A 208 16.65 5.67 -4.28
N THR A 209 17.17 6.75 -3.69
CA THR A 209 16.98 7.01 -2.25
C THR A 209 15.55 7.43 -1.91
N ALA A 210 14.77 7.88 -2.90
CA ALA A 210 13.38 8.28 -2.72
C ALA A 210 12.47 7.14 -2.25
N VAL A 211 12.87 5.89 -2.51
CA VAL A 211 12.10 4.70 -2.10
C VAL A 211 12.23 4.38 -0.60
N GLN A 212 13.19 4.99 0.11
CA GLN A 212 13.46 4.72 1.54
C GLN A 212 12.22 4.68 2.44
N PRO A 213 11.28 5.65 2.36
CA PRO A 213 10.10 5.68 3.22
C PRO A 213 9.18 4.46 3.02
N PHE A 214 9.22 3.85 1.82
CA PHE A 214 8.29 2.79 1.42
C PHE A 214 8.82 1.38 1.68
N PHE A 215 10.11 1.23 2.04
CA PHE A 215 10.69 -0.08 2.37
C PHE A 215 9.92 -0.77 3.50
N ARG A 216 9.48 -0.01 4.50
CA ARG A 216 8.70 -0.53 5.62
C ARG A 216 7.35 -1.14 5.21
N SER A 217 6.75 -0.63 4.13
CA SER A 217 5.48 -1.14 3.63
C SER A 217 5.69 -2.36 2.73
N CYS A 218 6.82 -2.43 2.01
CA CYS A 218 7.14 -3.56 1.12
C CYS A 218 7.81 -4.74 1.84
N PHE A 219 8.50 -4.51 2.95
CA PHE A 219 9.27 -5.52 3.68
C PHE A 219 8.90 -5.51 5.16
N GLU A 220 8.77 -6.69 5.75
CA GLU A 220 8.31 -6.85 7.14
C GLU A 220 9.18 -6.08 8.15
N ASN A 221 10.50 -6.22 8.06
CA ASN A 221 11.42 -5.56 9.02
C ASN A 221 12.69 -4.97 8.38
N ILE A 222 12.59 -4.51 7.13
CA ILE A 222 13.58 -3.57 6.57
C ILE A 222 13.01 -2.17 6.75
N ARG A 223 13.60 -1.40 7.68
CA ARG A 223 13.26 0.02 7.85
C ARG A 223 13.82 0.85 6.72
N GLU A 224 15.08 0.62 6.42
CA GLU A 224 15.85 1.36 5.42
C GLU A 224 17.04 0.51 4.97
N VAL A 225 17.62 0.87 3.82
CA VAL A 225 18.86 0.28 3.31
C VAL A 225 19.98 1.30 3.32
N VAL A 226 21.22 0.85 3.42
CA VAL A 226 22.39 1.74 3.48
C VAL A 226 22.95 1.92 2.07
N PHE A 227 22.74 3.11 1.50
CA PHE A 227 23.34 3.53 0.23
C PHE A 227 24.74 4.11 0.45
N GLU A 228 25.70 3.77 -0.41
CA GLU A 228 27.05 4.33 -0.40
C GLU A 228 27.56 4.65 -1.81
N GLY A 229 28.32 5.75 -1.92
CA GLY A 229 28.97 6.19 -3.16
C GLY A 229 28.03 6.80 -4.21
N ASP A 230 28.63 7.30 -5.29
CA ASP A 230 27.90 8.01 -6.36
C ASP A 230 26.93 7.10 -7.14
N ALA A 231 27.20 5.78 -7.16
CA ALA A 231 26.37 4.79 -7.83
C ALA A 231 25.20 4.29 -6.96
N ASN A 232 25.02 4.84 -5.75
CA ASN A 232 24.03 4.39 -4.77
C ASN A 232 24.10 2.88 -4.51
N GLN A 233 25.30 2.33 -4.27
CA GLN A 233 25.45 0.91 -3.94
C GLN A 233 24.74 0.62 -2.62
N ILE A 234 23.95 -0.45 -2.55
CA ILE A 234 23.33 -0.88 -1.30
C ILE A 234 24.26 -1.86 -0.59
N LEU A 235 24.65 -1.54 0.65
CA LEU A 235 25.63 -2.32 1.42
C LEU A 235 25.02 -3.13 2.55
N ALA A 236 23.92 -2.65 3.13
CA ALA A 236 23.34 -3.25 4.31
C ALA A 236 21.84 -2.96 4.43
N MET A 237 21.15 -3.84 5.14
CA MET A 237 19.77 -3.68 5.58
C MET A 237 19.77 -3.23 7.04
N LEU A 238 18.88 -2.30 7.39
CA LEU A 238 18.66 -1.85 8.76
C LEU A 238 17.26 -2.22 9.21
N SER A 239 17.14 -2.90 10.36
CA SER A 239 15.83 -3.20 10.94
C SER A 239 15.23 -2.02 11.69
N LEU A 240 13.96 -2.14 12.08
CA LEU A 240 13.29 -1.18 12.95
C LEU A 240 13.99 -1.04 14.31
N GLU A 241 14.59 -2.12 14.82
CA GLU A 241 15.36 -2.12 16.07
C GLU A 241 16.76 -1.50 15.92
N GLY A 242 17.18 -1.18 14.69
CA GLY A 242 18.52 -0.68 14.38
C GLY A 242 19.56 -1.79 14.19
N GLU A 243 19.13 -3.04 13.99
CA GLU A 243 20.04 -4.13 13.63
C GLU A 243 20.54 -3.94 12.19
N ARG A 244 21.87 -3.97 12.01
CA ARG A 244 22.52 -3.85 10.71
C ARG A 244 22.97 -5.21 10.21
N VAL A 245 22.50 -5.58 9.02
CA VAL A 245 22.92 -6.79 8.31
C VAL A 245 23.57 -6.39 6.99
N ASN A 246 24.88 -6.64 6.86
CA ASN A 246 25.60 -6.39 5.61
C ASN A 246 25.21 -7.44 4.55
N LEU A 247 25.02 -6.98 3.32
CA LEU A 247 24.68 -7.84 2.18
C LEU A 247 25.85 -8.77 1.83
N CYS A 248 25.53 -9.98 1.37
CA CYS A 248 26.54 -10.96 0.96
C CYS A 248 27.06 -10.75 -0.47
N SER A 249 26.40 -9.89 -1.26
CA SER A 249 26.73 -9.61 -2.65
C SER A 249 26.50 -8.14 -2.98
N ASP A 250 27.21 -7.64 -4.00
CA ASP A 250 27.07 -6.28 -4.48
C ASP A 250 25.67 -6.05 -5.07
N MET A 251 25.01 -4.98 -4.62
CA MET A 251 23.66 -4.63 -5.03
C MET A 251 23.62 -3.17 -5.48
N PHE A 252 23.12 -2.94 -6.69
CA PHE A 252 22.93 -1.60 -7.26
C PHE A 252 21.48 -1.41 -7.73
N PRO A 253 20.84 -0.28 -7.37
CA PRO A 253 19.47 0.04 -7.77
C PRO A 253 19.42 0.60 -9.20
N THR A 254 19.65 -0.25 -10.19
CA THR A 254 19.72 0.13 -11.62
C THR A 254 18.45 -0.27 -12.38
N GLY A 255 18.01 0.51 -13.37
CA GLY A 255 16.83 0.17 -14.17
C GLY A 255 15.51 0.55 -13.49
N ASN A 256 14.42 -0.13 -13.84
CA ASN A 256 13.11 0.19 -13.27
C ASN A 256 13.04 -0.24 -11.79
N VAL A 257 12.17 0.43 -11.03
CA VAL A 257 12.06 0.24 -9.59
C VAL A 257 11.67 -1.18 -9.23
N GLU A 258 10.68 -1.74 -9.91
CA GLU A 258 10.24 -3.12 -9.73
C GLU A 258 11.38 -4.13 -9.91
N ASP A 259 12.26 -3.91 -10.90
CA ASP A 259 13.32 -4.85 -11.26
C ASP A 259 14.43 -4.88 -10.20
N TRP A 260 14.81 -3.71 -9.69
CA TRP A 260 15.84 -3.64 -8.66
C TRP A 260 15.29 -3.93 -7.26
N MET A 261 14.03 -3.61 -6.96
CA MET A 261 13.37 -4.01 -5.71
C MET A 261 13.20 -5.53 -5.63
N GLN A 262 12.87 -6.18 -6.75
CA GLN A 262 12.81 -7.64 -6.81
C GLN A 262 14.21 -8.28 -6.67
N ARG A 263 15.27 -7.62 -7.18
CA ARG A 263 16.66 -8.02 -6.88
C ARG A 263 17.00 -7.84 -5.41
N MET A 264 16.58 -6.73 -4.79
CA MET A 264 16.80 -6.49 -3.36
C MET A 264 16.18 -7.60 -2.50
N GLU A 265 14.96 -8.02 -2.82
CA GLU A 265 14.31 -9.16 -2.15
C GLU A 265 15.12 -10.44 -2.27
N ARG A 266 15.58 -10.79 -3.48
CA ARG A 266 16.44 -11.98 -3.66
C ARG A 266 17.76 -11.86 -2.89
N THR A 267 18.42 -10.71 -2.96
CA THR A 267 19.68 -10.45 -2.26
C THR A 267 19.50 -10.48 -0.75
N MET A 268 18.39 -10.00 -0.21
CA MET A 268 18.03 -10.12 1.20
C MET A 268 17.96 -11.60 1.61
N VAL A 269 17.17 -12.41 0.89
CA VAL A 269 17.01 -13.85 1.17
C VAL A 269 18.35 -14.59 1.08
N GLU A 270 19.15 -14.29 0.05
CA GLU A 270 20.49 -14.86 -0.11
C GLU A 270 21.44 -14.43 1.01
N THR A 271 21.36 -13.18 1.45
CA THR A 271 22.16 -12.66 2.55
C THR A 271 21.84 -13.39 3.85
N ILE A 272 20.55 -13.50 4.22
CA ILE A 272 20.20 -14.23 5.45
C ILE A 272 20.61 -15.70 5.36
N ARG A 273 20.44 -16.35 4.20
CA ARG A 273 20.93 -17.72 3.99
C ARG A 273 22.45 -17.81 4.18
N ASP A 274 23.25 -16.90 3.60
CA ASP A 274 24.71 -16.85 3.79
C ASP A 274 25.09 -16.69 5.26
N HIS A 275 24.46 -15.74 5.95
CA HIS A 275 24.73 -15.51 7.37
C HIS A 275 24.31 -16.72 8.23
N VAL A 276 23.21 -17.41 7.93
CA VAL A 276 22.82 -18.66 8.59
C VAL A 276 23.85 -19.75 8.36
N ASN A 277 24.33 -19.92 7.12
CA ASN A 277 25.35 -20.91 6.79
C ASN A 277 26.66 -20.66 7.56
N ARG A 278 27.16 -19.42 7.51
CA ARG A 278 28.40 -19.05 8.20
C ARG A 278 28.24 -19.11 9.71
N GLY A 279 27.09 -18.69 10.23
CA GLY A 279 26.73 -18.78 11.64
C GLY A 279 26.67 -20.23 12.12
N PHE A 280 26.15 -21.15 11.31
CA PHE A 280 26.13 -22.58 11.61
C PHE A 280 27.53 -23.16 11.80
N TYR A 281 28.45 -22.92 10.85
CA TYR A 281 29.83 -23.42 10.98
C TYR A 281 30.60 -22.72 12.11
N ASP A 282 30.44 -21.40 12.29
CA ASP A 282 31.09 -20.63 13.36
C ASP A 282 30.62 -21.05 14.77
N TYR A 283 29.43 -21.66 14.90
CA TYR A 283 28.90 -22.14 16.19
C TYR A 283 29.79 -23.19 16.83
N GLN A 284 30.47 -24.04 16.04
CA GLN A 284 31.37 -25.07 16.55
C GLN A 284 32.74 -24.54 16.96
N GLU A 285 33.13 -23.36 16.46
CA GLU A 285 34.46 -22.81 16.67
C GLU A 285 34.54 -21.87 17.87
N LYS A 286 33.40 -21.37 18.35
CA LYS A 286 33.31 -20.36 19.42
C LYS A 286 32.50 -20.85 20.60
N GLU A 287 32.81 -20.29 21.77
CA GLU A 287 31.92 -20.43 22.92
C GLU A 287 30.56 -19.79 22.63
N ARG A 288 29.46 -20.45 23.05
CA ARG A 288 28.09 -20.02 22.77
C ARG A 288 27.82 -18.56 23.15
N THR A 289 28.32 -18.09 24.30
CA THR A 289 28.14 -16.71 24.80
C THR A 289 28.84 -15.66 23.92
N ALA A 290 29.97 -16.00 23.31
CA ALA A 290 30.67 -15.14 22.35
C ALA A 290 30.05 -15.21 20.96
N TRP A 291 29.60 -16.40 20.56
CA TRP A 291 28.96 -16.63 19.27
C TRP A 291 27.64 -15.86 19.13
N VAL A 292 26.78 -15.84 20.16
CA VAL A 292 25.50 -15.10 20.12
C VAL A 292 25.65 -13.58 19.92
N ARG A 293 26.83 -13.00 20.20
CA ARG A 293 27.13 -11.58 19.95
C ARG A 293 27.68 -11.32 18.54
N SER A 294 28.12 -12.37 17.84
CA SER A 294 28.81 -12.27 16.56
C SER A 294 27.86 -12.22 15.35
N TRP A 295 26.59 -12.61 15.55
CA TRP A 295 25.64 -12.83 14.47
C TRP A 295 24.35 -12.05 14.67
N PRO A 296 23.64 -11.67 13.59
CA PRO A 296 22.31 -11.07 13.67
C PRO A 296 21.33 -11.95 14.45
N ALA A 297 20.36 -11.33 15.12
CA ALA A 297 19.43 -12.00 16.01
C ALA A 297 18.72 -13.18 15.34
N GLN A 298 18.20 -12.98 14.13
CA GLN A 298 17.51 -14.03 13.38
C GLN A 298 18.42 -15.25 13.11
N VAL A 299 19.69 -15.01 12.79
CA VAL A 299 20.69 -16.06 12.54
C VAL A 299 20.96 -16.84 13.82
N VAL A 300 21.16 -16.12 14.94
CA VAL A 300 21.35 -16.72 16.26
C VAL A 300 20.20 -17.66 16.62
N LEU A 301 18.96 -17.22 16.43
CA LEU A 301 17.77 -18.01 16.77
C LEU A 301 17.59 -19.22 15.83
N ALA A 302 17.83 -19.06 14.54
CA ALA A 302 17.68 -20.14 13.57
C ALA A 302 18.75 -21.23 13.76
N VAL A 303 20.02 -20.84 13.89
CA VAL A 303 21.12 -21.77 14.09
C VAL A 303 21.02 -22.45 15.46
N SER A 304 20.62 -21.74 16.53
CA SER A 304 20.42 -22.37 17.85
C SER A 304 19.32 -23.44 17.81
N GLN A 305 18.21 -23.20 17.12
CA GLN A 305 17.16 -24.22 16.95
C GLN A 305 17.63 -25.41 16.13
N THR A 306 18.45 -25.18 15.11
CA THR A 306 19.07 -26.25 14.33
C THR A 306 19.98 -27.13 15.19
N TYR A 307 20.86 -26.53 16.00
CA TYR A 307 21.73 -27.30 16.89
C TYR A 307 20.95 -28.03 17.97
N PHE A 308 19.91 -27.41 18.53
CA PHE A 308 19.01 -28.08 19.46
C PHE A 308 18.40 -29.35 18.85
N ALA A 309 17.83 -29.25 17.65
CA ALA A 309 17.25 -30.41 16.96
C ALA A 309 18.31 -31.47 16.63
N LEU A 310 19.51 -31.06 16.22
CA LEU A 310 20.63 -31.95 15.93
C LEU A 310 21.05 -32.74 17.18
N GLU A 311 21.25 -32.07 18.32
CA GLU A 311 21.67 -32.70 19.58
C GLU A 311 20.62 -33.68 20.13
N VAL A 312 19.33 -33.34 20.01
CA VAL A 312 18.23 -34.25 20.39
C VAL A 312 18.21 -35.47 19.47
N GLU A 313 18.28 -35.29 18.15
CA GLU A 313 18.28 -36.40 17.20
C GLU A 313 19.52 -37.30 17.36
N GLU A 314 20.69 -36.72 17.68
CA GLU A 314 21.90 -37.49 18.01
C GLU A 314 21.68 -38.37 19.26
N CYS A 315 21.05 -37.85 20.31
CA CYS A 315 20.71 -38.65 21.49
C CYS A 315 19.75 -39.81 21.15
N LEU A 316 18.73 -39.54 20.34
CA LEU A 316 17.75 -40.56 19.92
C LEU A 316 18.37 -41.63 19.02
N LEU A 317 19.24 -41.25 18.07
CA LEU A 317 19.87 -42.18 17.14
C LEU A 317 21.03 -42.97 17.77
N SER A 318 21.92 -42.29 18.50
CA SER A 318 23.17 -42.88 18.99
C SER A 318 22.98 -43.65 20.30
N THR A 319 22.03 -43.22 21.14
CA THR A 319 21.85 -43.79 22.49
C THR A 319 20.43 -44.30 22.75
N GLN A 320 19.56 -44.34 21.73
CA GLN A 320 18.15 -44.73 21.87
C GLN A 320 17.43 -43.94 22.98
N GLY A 321 17.75 -42.64 23.08
CA GLY A 321 17.16 -41.73 24.08
C GLY A 321 17.86 -41.71 25.45
N GLN A 322 18.81 -42.60 25.73
CA GLN A 322 19.50 -42.66 27.03
C GLN A 322 20.38 -41.43 27.33
N GLY A 323 20.82 -40.70 26.29
CA GLY A 323 21.60 -39.46 26.42
C GLY A 323 20.77 -38.20 26.67
N LEU A 324 19.44 -38.28 26.64
CA LEU A 324 18.57 -37.11 26.87
C LEU A 324 18.74 -36.46 28.26
N PRO A 325 18.94 -37.20 29.37
CA PRO A 325 19.22 -36.60 30.68
C PRO A 325 20.52 -35.78 30.72
N ASP A 326 21.59 -36.29 30.12
CA ASP A 326 22.87 -35.56 30.03
C ASP A 326 22.73 -34.30 29.16
N LEU A 327 21.93 -34.37 28.09
CA LEU A 327 21.60 -33.20 27.27
C LEU A 327 20.76 -32.18 28.07
N TYR A 328 19.78 -32.61 28.86
CA TYR A 328 18.97 -31.75 29.73
C TYR A 328 19.85 -30.94 30.70
N ASP A 329 20.79 -31.59 31.36
CA ASP A 329 21.72 -30.93 32.28
C ASP A 329 22.61 -29.92 31.55
N ARG A 330 23.14 -30.27 30.37
CA ARG A 330 23.94 -29.38 29.52
C ARG A 330 23.16 -28.15 29.06
N LEU A 331 21.91 -28.32 28.63
CA LEU A 331 21.03 -27.20 28.28
C LEU A 331 20.79 -26.30 29.50
N GLY A 332 20.67 -26.89 30.69
CA GLY A 332 20.58 -26.16 31.95
C GLY A 332 21.82 -25.32 32.27
N GLU A 333 23.02 -25.81 31.97
CA GLU A 333 24.27 -25.06 32.12
C GLU A 333 24.39 -23.93 31.10
N GLN A 334 24.06 -24.18 29.83
CA GLN A 334 24.06 -23.16 28.78
C GLN A 334 23.06 -22.03 29.10
N LEU A 335 21.85 -22.37 29.58
CA LEU A 335 20.87 -21.40 30.06
C LEU A 335 21.40 -20.53 31.19
N LYS A 336 22.11 -21.11 32.16
CA LYS A 336 22.75 -20.36 33.26
C LYS A 336 23.84 -19.42 32.72
N ALA A 337 24.64 -19.86 31.77
CA ALA A 337 25.67 -19.04 31.14
C ALA A 337 25.06 -17.82 30.41
N LEU A 338 24.02 -18.03 29.58
CA LEU A 338 23.31 -16.94 28.92
C LEU A 338 22.60 -16.01 29.92
N THR A 339 22.06 -16.54 31.02
CA THR A 339 21.45 -15.74 32.08
C THR A 339 22.47 -14.87 32.81
N ASN A 340 23.69 -15.39 33.04
CA ASN A 340 24.78 -14.63 33.65
C ASN A 340 25.24 -13.50 32.72
N MET A 341 25.33 -13.77 31.41
CA MET A 341 25.67 -12.77 30.40
C MET A 341 24.71 -11.56 30.41
N VAL A 342 23.41 -11.77 30.70
CA VAL A 342 22.44 -10.67 30.87
C VAL A 342 22.79 -9.75 32.05
N ARG A 343 23.47 -10.26 33.08
CA ARG A 343 23.87 -9.50 34.28
C ARG A 343 25.14 -8.68 34.07
N GLU A 344 25.93 -8.99 33.05
CA GLU A 344 27.23 -8.34 32.76
C GLU A 344 27.09 -7.02 31.98
N GLY A 345 25.88 -6.68 31.54
CA GLY A 345 25.59 -5.48 30.76
C GLY A 345 25.52 -5.80 29.26
N LEU A 346 24.44 -5.35 28.61
CA LEU A 346 24.13 -5.63 27.22
C LEU A 346 23.70 -4.35 26.49
N THR A 347 24.00 -4.27 25.21
CA THR A 347 23.34 -3.31 24.32
C THR A 347 21.84 -3.64 24.20
N LYS A 348 21.05 -2.66 23.75
CA LYS A 348 19.60 -2.87 23.54
C LYS A 348 19.32 -4.00 22.54
N LEU A 349 20.12 -4.15 21.50
CA LEU A 349 19.99 -5.21 20.50
C LEU A 349 20.32 -6.57 21.11
N GLU A 350 21.47 -6.71 21.77
CA GLU A 350 21.84 -7.97 22.43
C GLU A 350 20.80 -8.39 23.48
N SER A 351 20.25 -7.44 24.25
CA SER A 351 19.21 -7.72 25.22
C SER A 351 17.94 -8.29 24.58
N LYS A 352 17.53 -7.79 23.41
CA LYS A 352 16.39 -8.33 22.67
C LYS A 352 16.68 -9.73 22.12
N THR A 353 17.85 -9.92 21.52
CA THR A 353 18.30 -11.21 20.98
C THR A 353 18.33 -12.27 22.09
N LEU A 354 18.94 -11.94 23.22
CA LEU A 354 19.06 -12.86 24.35
C LEU A 354 17.71 -13.16 25.00
N SER A 355 16.81 -12.18 25.10
CA SER A 355 15.45 -12.43 25.60
C SER A 355 14.68 -13.43 24.72
N ALA A 356 14.81 -13.30 23.40
CA ALA A 356 14.20 -14.23 22.45
C ALA A 356 14.86 -15.62 22.52
N LEU A 357 16.19 -15.67 22.57
CA LEU A 357 16.96 -16.91 22.65
C LEU A 357 16.68 -17.68 23.95
N LEU A 358 16.68 -17.00 25.10
CA LEU A 358 16.36 -17.60 26.40
C LEU A 358 14.97 -18.21 26.41
N THR A 359 14.01 -17.58 25.74
CA THR A 359 12.64 -18.11 25.61
C THR A 359 12.63 -19.43 24.82
N LEU A 360 13.40 -19.50 23.73
CA LEU A 360 13.56 -20.74 22.94
C LEU A 360 14.31 -21.82 23.71
N ASP A 361 15.38 -21.48 24.41
CA ASP A 361 16.20 -22.43 25.17
C ASP A 361 15.43 -23.02 26.36
N VAL A 362 14.64 -22.22 27.09
CA VAL A 362 13.78 -22.71 28.16
C VAL A 362 12.77 -23.71 27.59
N HIS A 363 12.10 -23.34 26.49
CA HIS A 363 11.18 -24.26 25.81
C HIS A 363 11.88 -25.54 25.34
N GLY A 364 13.06 -25.45 24.73
CA GLY A 364 13.84 -26.61 24.27
C GLY A 364 14.21 -27.55 25.42
N ARG A 365 14.63 -27.01 26.57
CA ARG A 365 14.88 -27.81 27.77
C ARG A 365 13.61 -28.50 28.27
N ASP A 366 12.48 -27.79 28.30
CA ASP A 366 11.19 -28.35 28.72
C ASP A 366 10.69 -29.42 27.73
N VAL A 367 10.98 -29.30 26.43
CA VAL A 367 10.78 -30.35 25.43
C VAL A 367 11.61 -31.58 25.78
N VAL A 368 12.91 -31.44 26.05
CA VAL A 368 13.77 -32.57 26.43
C VAL A 368 13.25 -33.29 27.68
N GLN A 369 12.81 -32.54 28.71
CA GLN A 369 12.16 -33.14 29.88
C GLN A 369 10.94 -33.98 29.50
N ARG A 370 10.06 -33.46 28.64
CA ARG A 370 8.89 -34.21 28.15
C ARG A 370 9.28 -35.48 27.39
N LEU A 371 10.33 -35.42 26.57
CA LEU A 371 10.83 -36.59 25.85
C LEU A 371 11.35 -37.67 26.81
N ILE A 372 12.05 -37.27 27.88
CA ILE A 372 12.52 -38.17 28.95
C ILE A 372 11.32 -38.81 29.67
N ASP A 373 10.36 -37.99 30.10
CA ASP A 373 9.18 -38.44 30.85
C ASP A 373 8.31 -39.41 30.02
N ALA A 374 8.23 -39.18 28.70
CA ALA A 374 7.52 -40.03 27.76
C ALA A 374 8.32 -41.28 27.30
N GLY A 375 9.59 -41.40 27.69
CA GLY A 375 10.44 -42.53 27.31
C GLY A 375 10.72 -42.62 25.82
N VAL A 376 10.86 -41.47 25.14
CA VAL A 376 11.11 -41.39 23.71
C VAL A 376 12.48 -41.99 23.38
N SER A 377 12.53 -42.88 22.40
CA SER A 377 13.74 -43.64 22.07
C SER A 377 14.09 -43.61 20.59
N HIS A 378 13.21 -43.08 19.73
CA HIS A 378 13.43 -43.03 18.29
C HIS A 378 12.99 -41.67 17.70
N PRO A 379 13.69 -41.12 16.69
CA PRO A 379 13.30 -39.86 16.04
C PRO A 379 11.93 -39.89 15.35
N GLY A 380 11.41 -41.09 15.10
CA GLY A 380 10.08 -41.33 14.54
C GLY A 380 8.96 -41.38 15.59
N ASP A 381 9.26 -41.19 16.88
CA ASP A 381 8.24 -41.16 17.93
C ASP A 381 7.46 -39.83 17.85
N PHE A 382 6.14 -39.92 18.04
CA PHE A 382 5.24 -38.78 17.83
C PHE A 382 5.58 -37.56 18.71
N GLU A 383 5.98 -37.78 19.96
CA GLU A 383 6.34 -36.69 20.89
C GLU A 383 7.47 -35.82 20.32
N TRP A 384 8.46 -36.41 19.64
CA TRP A 384 9.52 -35.65 18.95
C TRP A 384 9.04 -35.11 17.59
N MET A 385 8.36 -35.94 16.79
CA MET A 385 7.88 -35.51 15.47
C MET A 385 6.90 -34.34 15.53
N SER A 386 6.14 -34.22 16.62
CA SER A 386 5.19 -33.13 16.86
C SER A 386 5.85 -31.77 17.09
N GLN A 387 7.14 -31.74 17.43
CA GLN A 387 7.90 -30.50 17.61
C GLN A 387 8.28 -29.87 16.26
N LEU A 388 8.43 -28.55 16.25
CA LEU A 388 8.97 -27.80 15.11
C LEU A 388 10.49 -27.96 15.08
N ARG A 389 11.02 -28.64 14.06
CA ARG A 389 12.43 -29.04 14.00
C ARG A 389 13.15 -28.36 12.85
N TYR A 390 14.27 -27.72 13.15
CA TYR A 390 15.13 -27.06 12.15
C TYR A 390 16.28 -28.00 11.82
N VAL A 391 16.47 -28.30 10.54
CA VAL A 391 17.47 -29.26 10.07
C VAL A 391 18.33 -28.58 9.01
N PHE A 392 19.61 -28.41 9.31
CA PHE A 392 20.56 -27.87 8.34
C PHE A 392 20.95 -28.96 7.33
N GLN A 393 20.81 -28.63 6.06
CA GLN A 393 21.27 -29.44 4.95
C GLN A 393 22.51 -28.77 4.35
N PRO A 394 23.69 -29.40 4.45
CA PRO A 394 24.90 -28.90 3.81
C PRO A 394 24.75 -28.83 2.29
N ALA A 395 25.49 -27.92 1.67
CA ALA A 395 25.50 -27.79 0.21
C ALA A 395 26.00 -29.08 -0.45
N THR A 396 25.39 -29.44 -1.57
CA THR A 396 25.82 -30.56 -2.42
C THR A 396 26.37 -30.02 -3.74
N ALA A 397 26.80 -30.91 -4.63
CA ALA A 397 27.23 -30.50 -5.98
C ALA A 397 26.09 -29.86 -6.80
N GLN A 398 24.83 -30.14 -6.46
CA GLN A 398 23.66 -29.63 -7.17
C GLN A 398 22.87 -28.56 -6.39
N GLU A 399 22.96 -28.52 -5.07
CA GLU A 399 22.07 -27.71 -4.22
C GLU A 399 22.87 -26.85 -3.24
N LYS A 400 22.39 -25.61 -3.01
CA LYS A 400 22.93 -24.72 -1.97
C LYS A 400 22.57 -25.29 -0.59
N SER A 401 23.30 -24.89 0.44
CA SER A 401 22.93 -25.25 1.81
C SER A 401 21.65 -24.53 2.23
N GLU A 402 20.76 -25.27 2.90
CA GLU A 402 19.45 -24.79 3.31
C GLU A 402 19.10 -25.30 4.71
N VAL A 403 18.30 -24.52 5.44
CA VAL A 403 17.65 -25.01 6.64
C VAL A 403 16.25 -25.47 6.25
N ILE A 404 15.92 -26.70 6.59
CA ILE A 404 14.59 -27.27 6.42
C ILE A 404 13.88 -27.27 7.76
N VAL A 405 12.64 -26.82 7.76
CA VAL A 405 11.75 -26.89 8.91
C VAL A 405 10.81 -28.08 8.74
N LYS A 406 10.76 -28.96 9.74
CA LYS A 406 9.96 -30.18 9.77
C LYS A 406 9.02 -30.17 10.95
N GLN A 407 7.75 -30.55 10.74
CA GLN A 407 6.81 -30.81 11.82
C GLN A 407 5.79 -31.86 11.37
N VAL A 408 5.67 -32.94 12.13
CA VAL A 408 4.84 -34.10 11.80
C VAL A 408 5.19 -34.64 10.40
N GLN A 409 4.31 -34.48 9.41
CA GLN A 409 4.51 -34.91 8.02
C GLN A 409 4.96 -33.75 7.11
N THR A 410 4.95 -32.53 7.65
CA THR A 410 5.15 -31.32 6.89
C THR A 410 6.63 -30.95 6.84
N VAL A 411 7.11 -30.58 5.65
CA VAL A 411 8.50 -30.23 5.39
C VAL A 411 8.54 -29.00 4.49
N TRP A 412 9.27 -27.96 4.90
CA TRP A 412 9.46 -26.74 4.12
C TRP A 412 10.88 -26.20 4.23
N THR A 413 11.33 -25.50 3.20
CA THR A 413 12.56 -24.70 3.28
C THR A 413 12.32 -23.46 4.14
N TYR A 414 13.24 -23.16 5.05
CA TYR A 414 13.24 -21.92 5.82
C TYR A 414 13.33 -20.72 4.88
N GLY A 415 12.38 -19.78 4.99
CA GLY A 415 12.20 -18.72 3.99
C GLY A 415 13.37 -17.73 3.87
N ASN A 416 14.20 -17.58 4.91
CA ASN A 416 15.29 -16.61 4.97
C ASN A 416 14.88 -15.14 4.71
N GLU A 417 13.58 -14.81 4.78
CA GLU A 417 13.10 -13.43 4.81
C GLU A 417 13.70 -12.70 6.03
N TYR A 418 14.20 -11.48 5.88
CA TYR A 418 14.75 -10.75 7.02
C TYR A 418 13.63 -10.22 7.92
N LEU A 419 13.57 -10.76 9.14
CA LEU A 419 12.55 -10.41 10.14
C LEU A 419 13.10 -9.51 11.25
N GLY A 420 14.37 -9.12 11.19
CA GLY A 420 15.05 -8.33 12.22
C GLY A 420 15.01 -8.94 13.62
N ASN A 421 15.22 -8.11 14.64
CA ASN A 421 15.34 -8.54 16.03
C ASN A 421 13.99 -8.52 16.75
N THR A 422 13.13 -9.46 16.36
CA THR A 422 11.76 -9.59 16.87
C THR A 422 11.72 -10.31 18.22
N SER A 423 10.86 -9.84 19.11
CA SER A 423 10.59 -10.51 20.38
C SER A 423 9.87 -11.85 20.16
N ARG A 424 10.20 -12.85 20.97
CA ARG A 424 9.47 -14.12 21.02
C ARG A 424 8.51 -14.13 22.20
N LEU A 425 7.29 -14.61 21.96
CA LEU A 425 6.35 -14.93 23.03
C LEU A 425 6.76 -16.24 23.69
N VAL A 426 6.41 -16.40 24.97
CA VAL A 426 6.63 -17.65 25.70
C VAL A 426 5.87 -18.77 25.00
N ILE A 427 6.58 -19.86 24.70
CA ILE A 427 6.00 -21.02 24.04
C ILE A 427 5.33 -21.90 25.10
N THR A 428 4.04 -22.16 24.89
CA THR A 428 3.21 -22.99 25.77
C THR A 428 2.69 -24.21 25.02
N PRO A 429 2.16 -25.24 25.70
CA PRO A 429 1.51 -26.37 25.02
C PRO A 429 0.37 -25.96 24.07
N LEU A 430 -0.28 -24.81 24.34
CA LEU A 430 -1.28 -24.26 23.42
C LEU A 430 -0.62 -23.71 22.15
N THR A 431 0.52 -23.02 22.29
CA THR A 431 1.31 -22.53 21.16
C THR A 431 1.78 -23.69 20.27
N ASP A 432 2.27 -24.79 20.85
CA ASP A 432 2.68 -26.00 20.10
C ASP A 432 1.52 -26.57 19.28
N ARG A 433 0.31 -26.63 19.88
CA ARG A 433 -0.90 -27.08 19.18
C ARG A 433 -1.31 -26.16 18.04
N ILE A 434 -1.16 -24.84 18.22
CA ILE A 434 -1.44 -23.87 17.16
C ILE A 434 -0.47 -24.10 16.00
N TYR A 435 0.83 -24.26 16.28
CA TYR A 435 1.81 -24.57 15.22
C TYR A 435 1.43 -25.84 14.48
N MET A 436 1.21 -26.97 15.16
CA MET A 436 0.79 -28.22 14.50
C MET A 436 -0.47 -28.06 13.63
N THR A 437 -1.44 -27.27 14.09
CA THR A 437 -2.68 -27.02 13.33
C THR A 437 -2.39 -26.21 12.07
N LEU A 438 -1.59 -25.15 12.18
CA LEU A 438 -1.22 -24.30 11.05
C LEU A 438 -0.33 -25.05 10.05
N THR A 439 0.65 -25.81 10.53
CA THR A 439 1.56 -26.57 9.67
C THR A 439 0.83 -27.70 8.95
N GLY A 440 -0.10 -28.37 9.64
CA GLY A 440 -1.01 -29.34 9.03
C GLY A 440 -1.92 -28.71 7.98
N ALA A 441 -2.45 -27.51 8.23
CA ALA A 441 -3.28 -26.80 7.27
C ALA A 441 -2.51 -26.33 6.02
N ILE A 442 -1.25 -25.93 6.17
CA ILE A 442 -0.38 -25.53 5.04
C ILE A 442 0.06 -26.75 4.21
N HIS A 443 0.09 -27.94 4.82
CA HIS A 443 0.45 -29.17 4.11
C HIS A 443 -0.66 -29.70 3.20
N MET A 444 -1.92 -29.46 3.59
CA MET A 444 -3.12 -29.81 2.80
C MET A 444 -3.34 -28.80 1.68
#